data_AF-A0ABD6EVS8-F1
#
_entry.id   AF-A0ABD6EVS8-F1
#
_cell.length_a   1.000
_cell.length_b   1.000
_cell.length_c   1.000
_cell.angle_alpha   90.00
_cell.angle_beta   90.00
_cell.angle_gamma   90.00
#
_symmetry.space_group_name_H-M   'P 1'
#
loop_
_entity.id
_entity.type
_entity.pdbx_description
1 polymer ?
#
loop_
_entity_poly.entity_id
_entity_poly.type
_entity_poly.pdbx_seq_one_letter_code
_entity_poly.pdbx_strand_id
1 'polypeptide(L)'
;MKIVQTYAPTSTSDDDEVEDFYNELDNILEKKYTYTIVMGDFNAKIGRGKEEEKYIGRQGIGKRNERGERMMVETKKFYVGNS
;
A
#
# COMPACT_ATOMS: atom_id res chain seq x y z
N MET A 1 -20.16 -1.33 -2.17
CA MET A 1 -18.95 -0.49 -2.01
C MET A 1 -18.32 -0.86 -0.68
N LYS A 2 -16.99 -1.01 -0.63
CA LYS A 2 -16.22 -1.30 0.58
C LYS A 2 -15.15 -0.21 0.71
N ILE A 3 -15.05 0.37 1.90
CA ILE A 3 -14.00 1.33 2.24
C ILE A 3 -13.24 0.72 3.41
N VAL A 4 -11.93 0.63 3.29
CA VAL A 4 -11.02 0.16 4.33
C VAL A 4 -10.08 1.32 4.64
N GLN A 5 -10.05 1.73 5.90
CA GLN A 5 -9.07 2.70 6.38
C GLN A 5 -8.09 1.98 7.28
N THR A 6 -6.79 2.20 7.06
CA THR A 6 -5.75 1.47 7.77
C THR A 6 -4.57 2.36 8.13
N TYR A 7 -3.83 1.94 9.15
CA TYR A 7 -2.59 2.57 9.59
C TYR A 7 -1.56 1.46 9.74
N ALA A 8 -0.56 1.44 8.85
CA ALA A 8 0.50 0.46 8.92
C ALA A 8 1.35 0.66 10.17
N PRO A 9 1.94 -0.42 10.72
CA PRO A 9 2.89 -0.33 11.82
C PRO A 9 4.02 0.66 11.52
N THR A 10 4.74 1.16 12.51
CA THR A 10 5.83 2.14 12.28
C THR A 10 7.14 1.41 11.97
N SER A 11 8.22 2.15 11.71
CA SER A 11 9.56 1.55 11.50
C SER A 11 10.16 0.91 12.75
N THR A 12 9.54 1.09 13.92
CA THR A 12 9.98 0.48 15.19
C THR A 12 9.17 -0.75 15.57
N SER A 13 8.15 -1.09 14.77
CA SER A 13 7.35 -2.31 14.96
C SER A 13 8.14 -3.55 14.57
N ASP A 14 7.83 -4.63 15.26
CA ASP A 14 8.45 -5.94 15.05
C ASP A 14 7.96 -6.54 13.72
N ASP A 15 8.76 -7.43 13.11
CA ASP A 15 8.40 -8.04 11.83
C ASP A 15 7.08 -8.82 11.91
N ASP A 16 6.79 -9.46 13.05
CA ASP A 16 5.55 -10.19 13.29
C ASP A 16 4.33 -9.25 13.24
N GLU A 17 4.42 -8.03 13.82
CA GLU A 17 3.35 -7.04 13.75
C GLU A 17 3.11 -6.56 12.31
N VAL A 18 4.20 -6.43 11.52
CA VAL A 18 4.13 -6.05 10.11
C VAL A 18 3.47 -7.15 9.30
N GLU A 19 3.83 -8.42 9.51
CA GLU A 19 3.21 -9.56 8.84
C GLU A 19 1.72 -9.69 9.18
N ASP A 20 1.37 -9.61 10.46
CA ASP A 20 -0.02 -9.68 10.92
C ASP A 20 -0.89 -8.60 10.28
N PHE A 21 -0.37 -7.37 10.17
CA PHE A 21 -1.04 -6.28 9.49
C PHE A 21 -1.36 -6.62 8.02
N TYR A 22 -0.39 -7.13 7.26
CA TYR A 22 -0.61 -7.45 5.86
C TYR A 22 -1.54 -8.65 5.70
N ASN A 23 -1.41 -9.68 6.55
CA ASN A 23 -2.31 -10.83 6.57
C ASN A 23 -3.77 -10.41 6.83
N GLU A 24 -4.00 -9.53 7.80
CA GLU A 24 -5.33 -9.01 8.10
C GLU A 24 -5.89 -8.20 6.92
N LEU A 25 -5.06 -7.33 6.33
CA LEU A 25 -5.47 -6.54 5.17
C LEU A 25 -5.86 -7.43 3.99
N ASP A 26 -5.08 -8.48 3.70
CA ASP A 26 -5.37 -9.43 2.63
C ASP A 26 -6.67 -10.20 2.86
N ASN A 27 -6.90 -10.67 4.09
CA ASN A 27 -8.16 -11.31 4.48
C ASN A 27 -9.37 -10.38 4.28
N ILE A 28 -9.24 -9.10 4.64
CA ILE A 28 -10.28 -8.10 4.40
C ILE A 28 -10.49 -7.89 2.90
N LEU A 29 -9.42 -7.90 2.11
CA LEU A 29 -9.47 -7.65 0.67
C LEU A 29 -9.94 -8.85 -0.16
N GLU A 30 -9.81 -10.08 0.35
CA GLU A 30 -10.25 -11.33 -0.28
C GLU A 30 -11.71 -11.25 -0.73
N LYS A 31 -12.57 -10.69 0.14
CA LYS A 31 -13.98 -10.49 -0.18
C LYS A 31 -14.16 -9.39 -1.23
N LYS A 32 -14.51 -9.77 -2.46
CA LYS A 32 -14.71 -8.84 -3.57
C LYS A 32 -16.01 -8.04 -3.43
N TYR A 33 -15.93 -6.75 -3.74
CA TYR A 33 -17.05 -5.83 -3.87
C TYR A 33 -16.94 -5.10 -5.22
N THR A 34 -18.06 -4.58 -5.75
CA THR A 34 -18.08 -3.81 -7.00
C THR A 34 -17.08 -2.64 -6.99
N TYR A 35 -16.94 -2.00 -5.82
CA TYR A 35 -15.96 -0.94 -5.56
C TYR A 35 -15.30 -1.20 -4.21
N THR A 36 -13.97 -1.24 -4.18
CA THR A 36 -13.16 -1.31 -2.96
C THR A 36 -12.18 -0.15 -2.96
N ILE A 37 -12.18 0.62 -1.89
CA ILE A 37 -11.22 1.71 -1.64
C ILE A 37 -10.45 1.33 -0.37
N VAL A 38 -9.13 1.36 -0.43
CA VAL A 38 -8.26 1.28 0.75
C VAL A 38 -7.50 2.59 0.84
N MET A 39 -7.48 3.18 2.02
CA MET A 39 -6.86 4.45 2.30
C MET A 39 -6.26 4.47 3.70
N GLY A 40 -5.48 5.49 3.98
CA GLY A 40 -4.82 5.69 5.27
C GLY A 40 -3.31 5.77 5.11
N ASP A 41 -2.59 5.60 6.21
CA ASP A 41 -1.14 5.76 6.24
C ASP A 41 -0.45 4.40 6.21
N PHE A 42 0.28 4.11 5.14
CA PHE A 42 1.00 2.85 4.98
C PHE A 42 2.45 2.91 5.47
N ASN A 43 2.94 4.06 5.96
CA ASN A 43 4.36 4.28 6.25
C ASN A 43 5.28 3.89 5.06
N ALA A 44 4.73 3.94 3.84
CA ALA A 44 5.35 3.51 2.61
C ALA A 44 5.90 4.72 1.85
N LYS A 45 7.15 4.63 1.43
CA LYS A 45 7.75 5.59 0.51
C LYS A 45 7.71 4.96 -0.87
N ILE A 46 6.87 5.48 -1.74
CA ILE A 46 6.70 4.96 -3.11
C ILE A 46 7.80 5.48 -4.04
N GLY A 47 8.30 6.69 -3.78
CA GLY A 47 9.38 7.32 -4.53
C GLY A 47 9.02 7.59 -5.99
N ARG A 48 10.05 7.72 -6.82
CA ARG A 48 9.91 7.88 -8.27
C ARG A 48 9.40 6.59 -8.93
N GLY A 49 8.33 6.69 -9.72
CA GLY A 49 7.82 5.55 -10.49
C GLY A 49 8.78 5.06 -11.57
N LYS A 50 8.72 3.76 -11.86
CA LYS A 50 9.48 3.06 -12.91
C LYS A 50 8.72 3.08 -14.24
N GLU A 51 9.37 2.70 -15.34
CA GLU A 51 8.81 2.83 -16.69
C GLU A 51 7.67 1.84 -16.97
N GLU A 52 7.75 0.66 -16.36
CA GLU A 52 6.79 -0.43 -16.39
C GLU A 52 5.55 -0.19 -15.51
N GLU A 53 5.56 0.85 -14.67
CA GLU A 53 4.51 1.09 -13.70
C GLU A 53 3.38 1.92 -14.28
N LYS A 54 2.19 1.33 -14.31
CA LYS A 54 0.99 1.94 -14.89
C LYS A 54 0.40 3.07 -14.04
N TYR A 55 0.57 3.00 -12.72
CA TYR A 55 -0.16 3.84 -11.77
C TYR A 55 0.73 4.79 -10.96
N ILE A 56 2.06 4.68 -11.06
CA ILE A 56 2.99 5.58 -10.38
C ILE A 56 3.65 6.53 -11.37
N GLY A 57 3.56 7.83 -11.08
CA GLY A 57 4.21 8.86 -11.89
C GLY A 57 5.73 8.90 -11.73
N ARG A 58 6.42 9.22 -12.82
CA ARG A 58 7.89 9.44 -12.85
C ARG A 58 8.35 10.71 -12.14
N GLN A 59 7.44 11.51 -11.61
CA GLN A 59 7.75 12.78 -10.92
C GLN A 59 7.79 12.62 -9.39
N GLY A 60 7.62 11.40 -8.87
CA GLY A 60 7.77 11.12 -7.44
C GLY A 60 9.18 11.44 -6.92
N ILE A 61 9.25 11.92 -5.69
CA ILE A 61 10.50 12.34 -5.03
C ILE A 61 11.04 11.18 -4.19
N GLY A 62 12.36 10.97 -4.26
CA GLY A 62 13.06 9.99 -3.43
C GLY A 62 13.02 8.55 -3.97
N LYS A 63 13.66 7.66 -3.21
CA LYS A 63 13.71 6.21 -3.52
C LYS A 63 12.60 5.48 -2.77
N ARG A 64 12.06 4.45 -3.42
CA ARG A 64 11.08 3.55 -2.81
C ARG A 64 11.71 2.78 -1.64
N ASN A 65 11.00 2.64 -0.53
CA ASN A 65 11.39 1.75 0.56
C ASN A 65 10.72 0.37 0.41
N GLU A 66 11.17 -0.61 1.18
CA GLU A 66 10.64 -1.98 1.16
C GLU A 66 9.11 -2.04 1.31
N ARG A 67 8.55 -1.22 2.21
CA ARG A 67 7.10 -1.09 2.41
C ARG A 67 6.38 -0.55 1.18
N GLY A 68 7.00 0.37 0.45
CA GLY A 68 6.53 0.84 -0.84
C GLY A 68 6.56 -0.25 -1.91
N GLU A 69 7.59 -1.10 -1.95
CA GLU A 69 7.61 -2.23 -2.89
C GLU A 69 6.53 -3.26 -2.53
N ARG A 70 6.38 -3.62 -1.25
CA ARG A 70 5.35 -4.54 -0.79
C ARG A 70 3.94 -4.02 -1.09
N MET A 71 3.70 -2.73 -0.83
CA MET A 71 2.45 -2.09 -1.20
C MET A 71 2.17 -2.28 -2.70
N MET A 72 3.15 -2.08 -3.58
CA MET A 72 2.97 -2.23 -5.03
C MET A 72 2.67 -3.65 -5.50
N VAL A 73 3.18 -4.67 -4.80
CA VAL A 73 2.92 -6.08 -5.13
C VAL A 73 1.49 -6.47 -4.76
N GLU A 74 1.02 -6.06 -3.58
CA GLU A 74 -0.32 -6.41 -3.09
C GLU A 74 -1.45 -5.60 -3.77
N THR A 75 -1.14 -4.42 -4.30
CA THR A 75 -2.15 -3.46 -4.77
C THR A 75 -2.38 -3.47 -6.28
N LYS A 76 -3.22 -4.41 -6.77
CA LYS A 76 -3.51 -4.52 -8.22
C LYS A 76 -4.37 -3.39 -8.83
N LYS A 77 -5.05 -2.55 -8.03
CA LYS A 77 -5.93 -1.44 -8.50
C LYS A 77 -6.10 -0.30 -7.48
N PHE A 78 -5.02 0.38 -7.10
CA PHE A 78 -5.11 1.53 -6.18
C PHE A 78 -4.76 2.85 -6.84
N TYR A 79 -5.51 3.89 -6.49
CA TYR A 79 -5.10 5.27 -6.69
C TYR A 79 -4.34 5.68 -5.44
N VAL A 80 -3.01 5.70 -5.53
CA VAL A 80 -2.16 6.14 -4.42
C VAL A 80 -2.03 7.66 -4.52
N GLY A 81 -2.78 8.37 -3.66
CA GLY A 81 -2.58 9.79 -3.43
C GLY A 81 -1.67 9.95 -2.22
N ASN A 82 -0.46 10.47 -2.42
CA ASN A 82 0.36 10.93 -1.31
C ASN A 82 -0.14 12.33 -0.91
N SER A 83 -0.17 12.64 0.39
CA SER A 83 -0.17 14.03 0.84
C SER A 83 1.24 14.61 0.75
#